data_AF-A0A6A1QCJ0-F1
#
_entry.id   AF-A0A6A1QCJ0-F1
#
_cell.length_a   1.000
_cell.length_b   1.000
_cell.length_c   1.000
_cell.angle_alpha   90.00
_cell.angle_beta   90.00
_cell.angle_gamma   90.00
#
_symmetry.space_group_name_H-M   'P 1'
#
loop_
_entity.id
_entity.type
_entity.pdbx_description
1 polymer ?
#
loop_
_entity_poly.entity_id
_entity_poly.type
_entity_poly.pdbx_seq_one_letter_code
_entity_poly.pdbx_strand_id
1 'polypeptide(L)'
;YERGSATNYITRNKARKKLQLSLADFRRLCILKGIYPHEPKHKKKVNKGSTAARTFYLIKDIRFLLHEPIVNKFREYKVFVRKLRKAYGKSEWNTVERLKDNKPNYKLDHIKLASLSASLARVVVPEKHKKLFEGLKFFLNREVPREALAFVIRSFGGNVSWDKSLCIGATYDVTDSGITHQIVDRPGQQTPVIGRCSGVSDYFPGVQLPPHLSPFVSEKEGDYMPPEKLQLLALQRGEHPGNLNESEEEDEEEDDEGDGDKEGGKEEEEEEDKEAGSEREEEARLTAPEEPRMEQKKPRVMAGTVKLEDKQRLAQEEESEAKRLAIMMMKKREKYLYNKIMFGKRRKIREANKLVEKRKAHDEAARSEKKAKKARP
;
A
#
# COMPACT_ATOMS: atom_id res chain seq x y z
N TYR A 1 33.46 29.97 8.66
CA TYR A 1 32.85 28.70 8.17
C TYR A 1 33.58 27.44 8.67
N GLU A 2 34.42 27.54 9.70
CA GLU A 2 35.37 26.47 10.08
C GLU A 2 34.86 25.55 11.20
N ARG A 3 33.65 25.77 11.71
CA ARG A 3 33.02 24.93 12.74
C ARG A 3 31.51 24.76 12.48
N GLY A 4 30.94 23.68 13.00
CA GLY A 4 29.51 23.37 12.97
C GLY A 4 29.03 22.70 11.67
N SER A 5 27.75 22.82 11.34
CA SER A 5 27.14 22.11 10.20
C SER A 5 27.84 22.31 8.85
N ALA A 6 28.56 23.42 8.64
CA ALA A 6 29.33 23.67 7.42
C ALA A 6 30.51 22.70 7.20
N THR A 7 31.08 22.11 8.26
CA THR A 7 32.23 21.19 8.16
C THR A 7 31.83 19.73 7.99
N ASN A 8 30.55 19.40 8.09
CA ASN A 8 30.07 18.02 8.00
C ASN A 8 29.76 17.59 6.56
N TYR A 9 29.51 18.55 5.67
CA TYR A 9 29.05 18.29 4.31
C TYR A 9 30.05 18.76 3.25
N ILE A 10 30.09 18.03 2.14
CA ILE A 10 30.88 18.36 0.96
C ILE A 10 30.00 18.30 -0.28
N THR A 11 30.16 19.26 -1.19
CA THR A 11 29.40 19.25 -2.45
C THR A 11 29.89 18.12 -3.35
N ARG A 12 28.98 17.55 -4.17
CA ARG A 12 29.31 16.50 -5.15
C ARG A 12 30.56 16.80 -5.98
N ASN A 13 30.68 18.02 -6.49
CA ASN A 13 31.83 18.42 -7.31
C ASN A 13 33.15 18.40 -6.54
N LYS A 14 33.14 18.80 -5.25
CA LYS A 14 34.32 18.73 -4.38
C LYS A 14 34.64 17.29 -3.99
N ALA A 15 33.63 16.49 -3.66
CA ALA A 15 33.80 15.07 -3.32
C ALA A 15 34.44 14.29 -4.48
N ARG A 16 33.90 14.44 -5.69
CA ARG A 16 34.46 13.84 -6.91
C ARG A 16 35.90 14.27 -7.17
N LYS A 17 36.19 15.57 -7.06
CA LYS A 17 37.56 16.10 -7.23
C LYS A 17 38.52 15.52 -6.19
N LYS A 18 38.08 15.39 -4.93
CA LYS A 18 38.89 14.81 -3.83
C LYS A 18 39.21 13.33 -4.08
N LEU A 19 38.26 12.57 -4.61
CA LEU A 19 38.47 11.16 -4.98
C LEU A 19 39.22 10.98 -6.32
N GLN A 20 39.40 12.05 -7.10
CA GLN A 20 40.01 12.05 -8.43
C GLN A 20 39.28 11.16 -9.46
N LEU A 21 37.96 11.03 -9.31
CA LEU A 21 37.13 10.17 -10.16
C LEU A 21 36.36 10.99 -11.21
N SER A 22 35.90 10.32 -12.28
CA SER A 22 34.91 10.90 -13.18
C SER A 22 33.54 10.98 -12.47
N LEU A 23 32.57 11.68 -13.06
CA LEU A 23 31.23 11.77 -12.44
C LEU A 23 30.52 10.41 -12.47
N ALA A 24 30.71 9.65 -13.55
CA ALA A 24 30.15 8.31 -13.70
C ALA A 24 30.75 7.35 -12.67
N ASP A 25 32.08 7.33 -12.53
CA ASP A 25 32.76 6.43 -11.58
C ASP A 25 32.42 6.80 -10.13
N PHE A 26 32.33 8.09 -9.83
CA PHE A 26 31.91 8.55 -8.50
C PHE A 26 30.50 8.06 -8.17
N ARG A 27 29.54 8.18 -9.10
CA ARG A 27 28.17 7.67 -8.90
C ARG A 27 28.16 6.16 -8.74
N ARG A 28 28.90 5.42 -9.57
CA ARG A 28 29.02 3.97 -9.47
C ARG A 28 29.57 3.54 -8.12
N LEU A 29 30.63 4.19 -7.64
CA LEU A 29 31.20 3.94 -6.32
C LEU A 29 30.22 4.22 -5.19
N CYS A 30 29.48 5.34 -5.25
CA CYS A 30 28.44 5.66 -4.28
C CYS A 30 27.34 4.59 -4.22
N ILE A 31 26.89 4.09 -5.37
CA ILE A 31 25.88 3.01 -5.43
C ILE A 31 26.44 1.73 -4.82
N LEU A 32 27.66 1.34 -5.22
CA LEU A 32 28.29 0.13 -4.71
C LEU A 32 28.46 0.14 -3.18
N LYS A 33 28.74 1.30 -2.59
CA LYS A 33 28.90 1.45 -1.14
C LYS A 33 27.65 1.90 -0.39
N GLY A 34 26.54 2.13 -1.08
CA GLY A 34 25.31 2.63 -0.46
C GLY A 34 25.46 4.02 0.17
N ILE A 35 26.28 4.90 -0.42
CA ILE A 35 26.45 6.27 0.05
C ILE A 35 25.51 7.19 -0.72
N TYR A 36 24.58 7.80 0.00
CA TYR A 36 23.53 8.63 -0.57
C TYR A 36 23.81 10.12 -0.34
N PRO A 37 23.27 10.99 -1.22
CA PRO A 37 23.30 12.42 -0.96
C PRO A 37 22.42 12.79 0.24
N HIS A 38 22.81 13.84 0.96
CA HIS A 38 22.10 14.34 2.13
C HIS A 38 21.66 15.78 1.95
N GLU A 39 20.50 16.11 2.51
CA GLU A 39 20.02 17.49 2.60
C GLU A 39 20.43 18.13 3.94
N PRO A 40 21.32 19.13 3.94
CA PRO A 40 21.70 19.79 5.18
C PRO A 40 20.56 20.67 5.71
N LYS A 41 20.32 20.63 7.03
CA LYS A 41 19.31 21.45 7.73
C LYS A 41 19.47 22.95 7.43
N HIS A 42 20.70 23.46 7.35
CA HIS A 42 21.00 24.87 7.06
C HIS A 42 21.75 25.03 5.73
N LYS A 43 21.03 24.97 4.61
CA LYS A 43 21.58 25.00 3.23
C LYS A 43 22.49 26.21 2.96
N LYS A 44 22.09 27.42 3.37
CA LYS A 44 22.88 28.65 3.19
C LYS A 44 24.25 28.59 3.89
N LYS A 45 24.30 28.08 5.13
CA LYS A 45 25.54 27.98 5.93
C LYS A 45 26.54 27.00 5.32
N VAL A 46 26.05 25.85 4.83
CA VAL A 46 26.88 24.83 4.17
C VAL A 46 27.36 25.29 2.80
N ASN A 47 26.52 26.04 2.07
CA ASN A 47 26.82 26.52 0.73
C ASN A 47 27.53 27.89 0.71
N LYS A 48 28.15 28.29 1.83
CA LYS A 48 28.89 29.56 1.96
C LYS A 48 28.08 30.80 1.53
N GLY A 49 26.82 30.87 1.94
CA GLY A 49 25.90 31.97 1.62
C GLY A 49 25.09 31.78 0.34
N SER A 50 25.46 30.85 -0.55
CA SER A 50 24.73 30.63 -1.80
C SER A 50 23.43 29.85 -1.59
N THR A 51 22.36 30.26 -2.28
CA THR A 51 21.05 29.58 -2.31
C THR A 51 20.93 28.55 -3.43
N ALA A 52 21.96 28.40 -4.28
CA ALA A 52 21.91 27.47 -5.41
C ALA A 52 21.68 26.02 -4.97
N ALA A 53 20.80 25.31 -5.67
CA ALA A 53 20.54 23.90 -5.44
C ALA A 53 21.81 23.07 -5.72
N ARG A 54 22.34 22.41 -4.70
CA ARG A 54 23.53 21.56 -4.79
C ARG A 54 23.32 20.27 -4.04
N THR A 55 23.87 19.20 -4.58
CA THR A 55 23.93 17.89 -3.93
C THR A 55 25.09 17.87 -2.94
N PHE A 56 24.80 17.50 -1.68
CA PHE A 56 25.78 17.36 -0.61
C PHE A 56 25.93 15.90 -0.21
N TYR A 57 27.13 15.53 0.20
CA TYR A 57 27.47 14.25 0.82
C TYR A 57 28.10 14.53 2.19
N LEU A 58 28.08 13.55 3.09
CA LEU A 58 28.80 13.68 4.35
C LEU A 58 30.30 13.53 4.10
N ILE A 59 31.10 14.35 4.77
CA ILE A 59 32.56 14.31 4.65
C ILE A 59 33.11 12.99 5.20
N LYS A 60 32.48 12.43 6.23
CA LYS A 60 32.86 11.14 6.83
C LYS A 60 32.78 10.02 5.78
N ASP A 61 31.71 9.97 5.00
CA ASP A 61 31.51 8.96 3.96
C ASP A 61 32.50 9.12 2.80
N ILE A 62 32.80 10.35 2.39
CA ILE A 62 33.82 10.60 1.37
C ILE A 62 35.23 10.24 1.87
N ARG A 63 35.49 10.42 3.17
CA ARG A 63 36.75 9.96 3.79
C ARG A 63 36.81 8.44 3.81
N PHE A 64 35.71 7.77 4.12
CA PHE A 64 35.61 6.32 4.05
C PHE A 64 35.90 5.82 2.62
N LEU A 65 35.29 6.42 1.60
CA LEU A 65 35.54 6.10 0.19
C LEU A 65 37.00 6.27 -0.24
N LEU A 66 37.78 7.17 0.38
CA LEU A 66 39.18 7.36 0.00
C LEU A 66 40.05 6.13 0.29
N HIS A 67 39.69 5.32 1.28
CA HIS A 67 40.42 4.12 1.67
C HIS A 67 39.91 2.85 0.97
N GLU A 68 38.92 2.99 0.09
CA GLU A 68 38.34 1.84 -0.63
C GLU A 68 39.24 1.37 -1.79
N PRO A 69 39.59 0.08 -1.87
CA PRO A 69 40.50 -0.44 -2.90
C PRO A 69 39.94 -0.30 -4.31
N ILE A 70 38.61 -0.28 -4.47
CA ILE A 70 37.95 -0.08 -5.77
C ILE A 70 38.29 1.28 -6.39
N VAL A 71 38.57 2.31 -5.59
CA VAL A 71 38.96 3.63 -6.10
C VAL A 71 40.24 3.52 -6.94
N ASN A 72 41.20 2.71 -6.49
CA ASN A 72 42.45 2.50 -7.22
C ASN A 72 42.19 1.76 -8.54
N LYS A 73 41.27 0.80 -8.56
CA LYS A 73 40.88 0.09 -9.79
C LYS A 73 40.23 1.00 -10.84
N PHE A 74 39.40 1.96 -10.44
CA PHE A 74 38.89 2.97 -11.37
C PHE A 74 39.99 3.86 -11.95
N ARG A 75 41.01 4.19 -11.16
CA ARG A 75 42.17 4.97 -11.62
C ARG A 75 43.04 4.16 -12.60
N GLU A 76 43.33 2.90 -12.27
CA GLU A 76 44.02 1.96 -13.17
C GLU A 76 43.29 1.84 -14.51
N TYR A 77 41.97 1.68 -14.48
CA TYR A 77 41.14 1.61 -15.68
C TYR A 77 41.24 2.87 -16.54
N LYS A 78 41.22 4.06 -15.91
CA LYS A 78 41.38 5.32 -16.63
C LYS A 78 42.76 5.43 -17.30
N VAL A 79 43.81 4.96 -16.64
CA VAL A 79 45.16 4.90 -17.24
C VAL A 79 45.19 3.91 -18.40
N PHE A 80 44.59 2.73 -18.23
CA PHE A 80 44.43 1.74 -19.29
C PHE A 80 43.75 2.32 -20.54
N VAL A 81 42.62 3.02 -20.39
CA VAL A 81 41.92 3.66 -21.51
C VAL A 81 42.81 4.70 -22.22
N ARG A 82 43.61 5.48 -21.47
CA ARG A 82 44.55 6.44 -22.06
C ARG A 82 45.65 5.75 -22.86
N LYS A 83 46.23 4.67 -22.33
CA LYS A 83 47.25 3.87 -23.03
C LYS A 83 46.69 3.24 -24.30
N LEU A 84 45.48 2.68 -24.21
CA LEU A 84 44.79 2.05 -25.32
C LEU A 84 44.48 3.07 -26.43
N ARG A 85 43.93 4.25 -26.09
CA ARG A 85 43.71 5.33 -27.08
C ARG A 85 45.01 5.78 -27.76
N LYS A 86 46.11 5.86 -27.01
CA LYS A 86 47.43 6.22 -27.56
C LYS A 86 47.94 5.16 -28.54
N ALA A 87 47.81 3.87 -28.21
CA ALA A 87 48.23 2.77 -29.08
C ALA A 87 47.39 2.70 -30.37
N TYR A 88 46.07 2.90 -30.26
CA TYR A 88 45.18 3.03 -31.41
C TYR A 88 45.55 4.20 -32.32
N GLY A 89 45.82 5.38 -31.75
CA GLY A 89 46.22 6.56 -32.53
C GLY A 89 47.58 6.43 -33.23
N LYS A 90 48.41 5.48 -32.78
CA LYS A 90 49.69 5.12 -33.41
C LYS A 90 49.60 3.90 -34.34
N SER A 91 48.43 3.27 -34.45
CA SER A 91 48.22 2.04 -35.21
C SER A 91 49.10 0.85 -34.77
N GLU A 92 49.51 0.80 -33.50
CA GLU A 92 50.30 -0.31 -32.93
C GLU A 92 49.37 -1.46 -32.48
N TRP A 93 48.93 -2.30 -33.41
CA TRP A 93 47.93 -3.35 -33.15
C TRP A 93 48.35 -4.37 -32.09
N ASN A 94 49.61 -4.83 -32.10
CA ASN A 94 50.13 -5.77 -31.10
C ASN A 94 50.08 -5.20 -29.68
N THR A 95 50.38 -3.90 -29.51
CA THR A 95 50.28 -3.22 -28.21
C THR A 95 48.82 -3.11 -27.76
N VAL A 96 47.90 -2.85 -28.68
CA VAL A 96 46.46 -2.78 -28.40
C VAL A 96 45.94 -4.12 -27.88
N GLU A 97 46.31 -5.23 -28.52
CA GLU A 97 45.90 -6.58 -28.13
C GLU A 97 46.41 -6.94 -26.73
N ARG A 98 47.71 -6.76 -26.49
CA ARG A 98 48.32 -6.95 -25.16
C ARG A 98 47.66 -6.11 -24.08
N LEU A 99 47.27 -4.87 -24.39
CA LEU A 99 46.57 -4.01 -23.44
C LEU A 99 45.16 -4.56 -23.16
N LYS A 100 44.42 -5.00 -24.19
CA LYS A 100 43.07 -5.58 -24.03
C LYS A 100 43.08 -6.81 -23.13
N ASP A 101 44.08 -7.68 -23.28
CA ASP A 101 44.21 -8.88 -22.43
C ASP A 101 44.49 -8.51 -20.97
N ASN A 102 45.29 -7.47 -20.75
CA ASN A 102 45.63 -6.95 -19.43
C ASN A 102 44.62 -5.89 -18.91
N LYS A 103 43.36 -5.98 -19.34
CA LYS A 103 42.31 -5.04 -18.89
C LYS A 103 42.12 -5.14 -17.38
N PRO A 104 42.24 -4.03 -16.62
CA PRO A 104 42.05 -4.06 -15.18
C PRO A 104 40.58 -4.34 -14.86
N ASN A 105 40.35 -5.37 -14.04
CA ASN A 105 39.03 -5.75 -13.53
C ASN A 105 39.01 -5.63 -12.00
N TYR A 106 37.83 -5.38 -11.44
CA TYR A 106 37.61 -5.34 -9.99
C TYR A 106 36.45 -6.24 -9.61
N LYS A 107 36.60 -6.98 -8.51
CA LYS A 107 35.55 -7.83 -7.94
C LYS A 107 34.83 -7.07 -6.82
N LEU A 108 33.58 -7.45 -6.54
CA LEU A 108 32.72 -6.82 -5.52
C LEU A 108 32.66 -7.59 -4.20
N ASP A 109 33.51 -8.60 -4.04
CA ASP A 109 33.42 -9.59 -2.97
C ASP A 109 33.51 -8.94 -1.58
N HIS A 110 34.41 -7.97 -1.42
CA HIS A 110 34.62 -7.21 -0.18
C HIS A 110 33.52 -6.18 0.15
N ILE A 111 32.56 -5.95 -0.77
CA ILE A 111 31.40 -5.06 -0.52
C ILE A 111 30.19 -5.84 -0.02
N LYS A 112 29.95 -7.03 -0.60
CA LYS A 112 28.70 -7.77 -0.46
C LYS A 112 28.45 -8.35 0.94
N LEU A 113 29.50 -8.69 1.67
CA LEU A 113 29.40 -9.36 2.98
C LEU A 113 28.70 -8.52 4.07
N ALA A 114 28.81 -7.19 4.02
CA ALA A 114 28.25 -6.33 5.06
C ALA A 114 26.74 -6.06 4.92
N SER A 115 26.20 -6.04 3.69
CA SER A 115 24.78 -5.72 3.48
C SER A 115 23.87 -6.96 3.46
N LEU A 116 24.39 -8.11 2.99
CA LEU A 116 23.58 -9.33 2.82
C LEU A 116 23.23 -10.01 4.14
N SER A 117 24.13 -9.99 5.13
CA SER A 117 23.90 -10.66 6.43
C SER A 117 22.69 -10.08 7.18
N ALA A 118 22.49 -8.76 7.13
CA ALA A 118 21.37 -8.09 7.77
C ALA A 118 20.03 -8.33 7.05
N SER A 119 20.05 -8.55 5.72
CA SER A 119 18.84 -8.81 4.93
C SER A 119 18.37 -10.26 5.04
N LEU A 120 19.30 -11.23 5.10
CA LEU A 120 18.95 -12.66 5.17
C LEU A 120 18.27 -13.05 6.49
N ALA A 121 18.68 -12.41 7.60
CA ALA A 121 18.13 -12.70 8.94
C ALA A 121 16.63 -12.36 9.11
N ARG A 122 16.03 -11.60 8.18
CA ARG A 122 14.60 -11.22 8.25
C ARG A 122 13.65 -12.20 7.55
N VAL A 123 14.17 -13.11 6.74
CA VAL A 123 13.34 -14.06 5.97
C VAL A 123 13.35 -15.41 6.69
N VAL A 124 12.85 -15.43 7.94
CA VAL A 124 12.51 -16.69 8.60
C VAL A 124 11.06 -16.99 8.23
N VAL A 125 10.87 -17.83 7.22
CA VAL A 125 9.55 -18.33 6.84
C VAL A 125 9.06 -19.26 7.96
N PRO A 126 7.85 -19.08 8.51
CA PRO A 126 7.32 -19.98 9.52
C PRO A 126 7.21 -21.43 8.99
N GLU A 127 7.79 -22.38 9.74
CA GLU A 127 7.85 -23.83 9.40
C GLU A 127 6.49 -24.45 9.05
N LYS A 128 5.40 -23.88 9.56
CA LYS A 128 4.03 -24.42 9.45
C LYS A 128 3.54 -24.62 8.01
N HIS A 129 4.05 -23.87 7.04
CA HIS A 129 3.54 -23.90 5.66
C HIS A 129 4.35 -24.78 4.71
N LYS A 130 5.48 -25.36 5.13
CA LYS A 130 6.38 -26.12 4.23
C LYS A 130 5.81 -27.48 3.78
N LYS A 131 4.78 -27.98 4.47
CA LYS A 131 4.20 -29.32 4.28
C LYS A 131 2.73 -29.29 3.89
N LEU A 132 2.21 -28.14 3.46
CA LEU A 132 0.78 -27.96 3.17
C LEU A 132 0.27 -28.94 2.10
N PHE A 133 1.13 -29.27 1.13
CA PHE A 133 0.78 -30.15 0.01
C PHE A 133 1.51 -31.51 0.06
N GLU A 134 2.03 -31.89 1.23
CA GLU A 134 2.73 -33.17 1.40
C GLU A 134 1.80 -34.35 1.02
N GLY A 135 2.24 -35.19 0.08
CA GLY A 135 1.46 -36.32 -0.42
C GLY A 135 0.44 -36.00 -1.52
N LEU A 136 0.22 -34.72 -1.85
CA LEU A 136 -0.67 -34.31 -2.95
C LEU A 136 0.08 -34.29 -4.29
N LYS A 137 -0.54 -34.86 -5.32
CA LYS A 137 -0.05 -34.85 -6.71
C LYS A 137 -0.91 -33.91 -7.56
N PHE A 138 -0.28 -32.88 -8.11
CA PHE A 138 -0.87 -31.89 -8.99
C PHE A 138 -0.48 -32.12 -10.45
N PHE A 139 -1.42 -31.88 -11.36
CA PHE A 139 -1.16 -31.84 -12.80
C PHE A 139 -1.57 -30.47 -13.35
N LEU A 140 -0.62 -29.79 -14.01
CA LEU A 140 -0.84 -28.46 -14.59
C LEU A 140 -1.13 -28.57 -16.09
N ASN A 141 -2.25 -28.00 -16.52
CA ASN A 141 -2.58 -27.92 -17.95
C ASN A 141 -1.76 -26.85 -18.68
N ARG A 142 -1.79 -26.88 -20.02
CA ARG A 142 -0.97 -26.02 -20.90
C ARG A 142 -1.22 -24.52 -20.71
N GLU A 143 -2.46 -24.14 -20.39
CA GLU A 143 -2.89 -22.75 -20.27
C GLU A 143 -2.43 -22.08 -18.98
N VAL A 144 -2.12 -22.88 -17.97
CA VAL A 144 -1.88 -22.40 -16.60
C VAL A 144 -0.43 -21.92 -16.46
N PRO A 145 -0.15 -20.82 -15.71
CA PRO A 145 1.21 -20.31 -15.51
C PRO A 145 2.08 -21.28 -14.69
N ARG A 146 2.71 -22.23 -15.41
CA ARG A 146 3.46 -23.34 -14.84
C ARG A 146 4.57 -22.92 -13.90
N GLU A 147 5.36 -21.91 -14.26
CA GLU A 147 6.54 -21.51 -13.50
C GLU A 147 6.17 -21.05 -12.08
N ALA A 148 5.13 -20.21 -11.98
CA ALA A 148 4.64 -19.71 -10.70
C ALA A 148 4.02 -20.83 -9.85
N LEU A 149 3.11 -21.62 -10.42
CA LEU A 149 2.43 -22.66 -9.67
C LEU A 149 3.35 -23.82 -9.29
N ALA A 150 4.25 -24.25 -10.18
CA ALA A 150 5.20 -25.29 -9.86
C ALA A 150 6.15 -24.85 -8.74
N PHE A 151 6.58 -23.59 -8.73
CA PHE A 151 7.37 -23.04 -7.63
C PHE A 151 6.60 -23.07 -6.32
N VAL A 152 5.34 -22.60 -6.31
CA VAL A 152 4.49 -22.61 -5.12
C VAL A 152 4.26 -24.04 -4.64
N ILE A 153 3.73 -24.93 -5.48
CA ILE A 153 3.41 -26.30 -5.10
C ILE A 153 4.64 -27.02 -4.51
N ARG A 154 5.80 -26.91 -5.16
CA ARG A 154 7.05 -27.52 -4.68
C ARG A 154 7.56 -26.90 -3.38
N SER A 155 7.43 -25.57 -3.21
CA SER A 155 7.84 -24.89 -1.98
C SER A 155 7.01 -25.32 -0.76
N PHE A 156 5.79 -25.79 -0.99
CA PHE A 156 4.86 -26.29 0.02
C PHE A 156 4.81 -27.83 0.11
N GLY A 157 5.79 -28.52 -0.52
CA GLY A 157 5.99 -29.97 -0.38
C GLY A 157 5.14 -30.86 -1.29
N GLY A 158 4.45 -30.28 -2.29
CA GLY A 158 3.61 -31.03 -3.23
C GLY A 158 4.35 -31.53 -4.47
N ASN A 159 3.83 -32.60 -5.05
CA ASN A 159 4.30 -33.13 -6.33
C ASN A 159 3.56 -32.44 -7.47
N VAL A 160 4.29 -32.02 -8.51
CA VAL A 160 3.71 -31.35 -9.67
C VAL A 160 4.32 -31.88 -10.96
N SER A 161 3.46 -32.18 -11.93
CA SER A 161 3.83 -32.55 -13.29
C SER A 161 2.97 -31.78 -14.31
N TRP A 162 3.35 -31.90 -15.57
CA TRP A 162 2.71 -31.27 -16.73
C TRP A 162 2.89 -32.19 -17.93
N ASP A 163 2.27 -31.85 -19.05
CA ASP A 163 2.38 -32.63 -20.28
C ASP A 163 3.83 -32.69 -20.83
N LYS A 164 4.27 -33.89 -21.20
CA LYS A 164 5.66 -34.14 -21.66
C LYS A 164 6.03 -33.37 -22.92
N SER A 165 5.06 -33.06 -23.78
CA SER A 165 5.31 -32.33 -25.04
C SER A 165 5.62 -30.85 -24.80
N LEU A 166 5.18 -30.28 -23.68
CA LEU A 166 5.34 -28.86 -23.38
C LEU A 166 6.78 -28.52 -22.99
N CYS A 167 7.37 -29.33 -22.11
CA CYS A 167 8.70 -29.07 -21.59
C CYS A 167 9.25 -30.30 -20.86
N ILE A 168 10.57 -30.46 -20.94
CA ILE A 168 11.32 -31.47 -20.21
C ILE A 168 11.09 -31.37 -18.68
N GLY A 169 11.22 -32.50 -17.98
CA GLY A 169 11.07 -32.56 -16.52
C GLY A 169 9.66 -32.89 -16.01
N ALA A 170 8.76 -33.32 -16.89
CA ALA A 170 7.52 -33.99 -16.51
C ALA A 170 7.82 -35.37 -15.90
N THR A 171 7.16 -35.71 -14.79
CA THR A 171 7.41 -36.95 -14.02
C THR A 171 6.32 -37.99 -14.21
N TYR A 172 5.08 -37.56 -14.35
CA TYR A 172 3.90 -38.39 -14.61
C TYR A 172 2.98 -37.72 -15.64
N ASP A 173 2.18 -38.54 -16.30
CA ASP A 173 1.27 -38.14 -17.37
C ASP A 173 -0.16 -37.93 -16.84
N VAL A 174 -1.01 -37.26 -17.62
CA VAL A 174 -2.40 -36.91 -17.25
C VAL A 174 -3.26 -38.15 -16.95
N THR A 175 -2.90 -39.32 -17.47
CA THR A 175 -3.61 -40.58 -17.27
C THR A 175 -3.25 -41.29 -15.95
N ASP A 176 -2.30 -40.77 -15.16
CA ASP A 176 -1.91 -41.39 -13.88
C ASP A 176 -3.06 -41.33 -12.86
N SER A 177 -3.50 -42.49 -12.39
CA SER A 177 -4.56 -42.63 -11.37
C SER A 177 -4.20 -42.00 -10.01
N GLY A 178 -2.91 -41.76 -9.76
CA GLY A 178 -2.43 -41.13 -8.53
C GLY A 178 -2.60 -39.61 -8.49
N ILE A 179 -3.01 -38.96 -9.58
CA ILE A 179 -3.23 -37.51 -9.61
C ILE A 179 -4.40 -37.15 -8.69
N THR A 180 -4.14 -36.26 -7.74
CA THR A 180 -5.15 -35.78 -6.77
C THR A 180 -5.85 -34.51 -7.25
N HIS A 181 -5.09 -33.60 -7.88
CA HIS A 181 -5.57 -32.29 -8.28
C HIS A 181 -5.13 -32.00 -9.72
N GLN A 182 -6.06 -31.58 -10.57
CA GLN A 182 -5.77 -31.13 -11.92
C GLN A 182 -6.17 -29.66 -12.05
N ILE A 183 -5.20 -28.80 -12.37
CA ILE A 183 -5.41 -27.36 -12.48
C ILE A 183 -5.67 -27.00 -13.94
N VAL A 184 -6.82 -26.39 -14.20
CA VAL A 184 -7.32 -26.02 -15.53
C VAL A 184 -7.96 -24.63 -15.46
N ASP A 185 -7.78 -23.83 -16.50
CA ASP A 185 -8.33 -22.47 -16.60
C ASP A 185 -9.47 -22.36 -17.64
N ARG A 186 -9.63 -23.36 -18.53
CA ARG A 186 -10.69 -23.35 -19.55
C ARG A 186 -12.03 -23.83 -19.00
N PRO A 187 -13.14 -23.08 -19.18
CA PRO A 187 -14.47 -23.58 -18.89
C PRO A 187 -14.85 -24.69 -19.89
N GLY A 188 -15.39 -25.81 -19.39
CA GLY A 188 -15.96 -26.89 -20.22
C GLY A 188 -15.04 -28.07 -20.53
N GLN A 189 -13.78 -28.08 -20.08
CA GLN A 189 -12.93 -29.25 -20.20
C GLN A 189 -13.29 -30.26 -19.10
N GLN A 190 -13.98 -31.35 -19.46
CA GLN A 190 -14.19 -32.46 -18.55
C GLN A 190 -12.85 -33.12 -18.27
N THR A 191 -12.39 -33.05 -17.03
CA THR A 191 -11.22 -33.79 -16.59
C THR A 191 -11.65 -35.02 -15.80
N PRO A 192 -10.95 -36.16 -15.95
CA PRO A 192 -11.33 -37.41 -15.29
C PRO A 192 -11.17 -37.39 -13.76
N VAL A 193 -10.59 -36.32 -13.20
CA VAL A 193 -10.22 -36.19 -11.78
C VAL A 193 -11.21 -35.31 -11.00
N ILE A 194 -12.25 -34.77 -11.65
CA ILE A 194 -13.25 -33.90 -10.99
C ILE A 194 -14.04 -34.73 -9.96
N GLY A 195 -13.94 -34.37 -8.66
CA GLY A 195 -14.84 -34.87 -7.62
C GLY A 195 -14.18 -35.52 -6.38
N ARG A 196 -12.86 -35.47 -6.21
CA ARG A 196 -12.18 -36.18 -5.08
C ARG A 196 -11.81 -35.34 -3.86
N CYS A 197 -11.97 -34.02 -3.89
CA CYS A 197 -11.57 -33.14 -2.78
C CYS A 197 -12.72 -32.26 -2.29
N SER A 198 -13.16 -32.52 -1.06
CA SER A 198 -14.10 -31.68 -0.30
C SER A 198 -13.44 -30.34 0.05
N GLY A 199 -14.05 -29.21 -0.31
CA GLY A 199 -13.58 -27.86 0.04
C GLY A 199 -12.97 -27.01 -1.09
N VAL A 200 -12.93 -27.50 -2.34
CA VAL A 200 -12.45 -26.74 -3.53
C VAL A 200 -13.59 -26.46 -4.53
N SER A 201 -14.84 -26.69 -4.12
CA SER A 201 -16.05 -26.55 -4.96
C SER A 201 -16.15 -25.19 -5.63
N ASP A 202 -15.80 -24.13 -4.90
CA ASP A 202 -16.01 -22.74 -5.31
C ASP A 202 -15.02 -22.30 -6.40
N TYR A 203 -14.00 -23.10 -6.65
CA TYR A 203 -12.94 -22.87 -7.64
C TYR A 203 -13.00 -23.83 -8.82
N PHE A 204 -14.10 -24.61 -8.97
CA PHE A 204 -14.26 -25.50 -10.11
C PHE A 204 -14.43 -24.73 -11.44
N PRO A 205 -13.94 -25.28 -12.57
CA PRO A 205 -14.09 -24.65 -13.87
C PRO A 205 -15.56 -24.34 -14.19
N GLY A 206 -15.85 -23.08 -14.53
CA GLY A 206 -17.21 -22.62 -14.83
C GLY A 206 -18.01 -22.07 -13.65
N VAL A 207 -17.48 -22.16 -12.42
CA VAL A 207 -18.06 -21.49 -11.24
C VAL A 207 -17.57 -20.04 -11.17
N GLN A 208 -18.45 -19.13 -10.71
CA GLN A 208 -18.04 -17.76 -10.41
C GLN A 208 -17.14 -17.76 -9.17
N LEU A 209 -15.87 -17.39 -9.36
CA LEU A 209 -14.86 -17.44 -8.31
C LEU A 209 -15.18 -16.49 -7.15
N PRO A 210 -14.88 -16.89 -5.90
CA PRO A 210 -15.06 -16.01 -4.75
C PRO A 210 -14.12 -14.79 -4.82
N PRO A 211 -14.51 -13.65 -4.22
CA PRO A 211 -13.69 -12.44 -4.20
C PRO A 211 -12.36 -12.67 -3.48
N HIS A 212 -11.25 -12.22 -4.06
CA HIS A 212 -9.93 -12.33 -3.42
C HIS A 212 -9.60 -11.09 -2.57
N LEU A 213 -9.12 -11.29 -1.35
CA LEU A 213 -8.67 -10.20 -0.48
C LEU A 213 -7.15 -10.02 -0.58
N SER A 214 -6.69 -8.77 -0.59
CA SER A 214 -5.26 -8.48 -0.58
C SER A 214 -4.66 -8.75 0.81
N PRO A 215 -3.59 -9.57 0.91
CA PRO A 215 -2.93 -9.86 2.18
C PRO A 215 -2.05 -8.71 2.70
N PHE A 216 -1.86 -7.66 1.90
CA PHE A 216 -0.97 -6.53 2.23
C PHE A 216 -1.72 -5.30 2.75
N VAL A 217 -3.06 -5.34 2.79
CA VAL A 217 -3.87 -4.25 3.33
C VAL A 217 -4.01 -4.46 4.84
N SER A 218 -3.27 -3.64 5.61
CA SER A 218 -3.45 -3.49 7.05
C SER A 218 -4.54 -2.48 7.33
N GLU A 219 -5.60 -2.90 8.00
CA GLU A 219 -6.76 -2.05 8.24
C GLU A 219 -6.56 -1.21 9.48
N LYS A 220 -7.10 0.01 9.43
CA LYS A 220 -7.13 0.92 10.57
C LYS A 220 -8.57 1.09 11.01
N GLU A 221 -8.74 1.48 12.26
CA GLU A 221 -10.04 1.80 12.84
C GLU A 221 -10.75 2.86 11.98
N GLY A 222 -11.95 2.51 11.49
CA GLY A 222 -12.76 3.33 10.59
C GLY A 222 -12.62 3.04 9.08
N ASP A 223 -11.77 2.09 8.67
CA ASP A 223 -11.73 1.63 7.27
C ASP A 223 -12.88 0.62 6.98
N TYR A 224 -13.42 0.62 5.77
CA TYR A 224 -14.43 -0.37 5.36
C TYR A 224 -13.84 -1.78 5.28
N MET A 225 -14.48 -2.70 6.01
CA MET A 225 -14.12 -4.12 6.05
C MET A 225 -15.13 -4.95 5.26
N PRO A 226 -14.73 -5.58 4.13
CA PRO A 226 -15.61 -6.48 3.41
C PRO A 226 -16.03 -7.68 4.28
N PRO A 227 -17.28 -8.18 4.12
CA PRO A 227 -17.78 -9.31 4.91
C PRO A 227 -16.96 -10.59 4.74
N GLU A 228 -16.38 -10.82 3.55
CA GLU A 228 -15.49 -11.96 3.28
C GLU A 228 -14.23 -11.91 4.15
N LYS A 229 -13.79 -10.69 4.52
CA LYS A 229 -12.64 -10.49 5.39
C LYS A 229 -12.99 -10.75 6.84
N LEU A 230 -14.19 -10.35 7.26
CA LEU A 230 -14.73 -10.66 8.58
C LEU A 230 -14.86 -12.17 8.78
N GLN A 231 -15.36 -12.88 7.77
CA GLN A 231 -15.44 -14.35 7.77
C GLN A 231 -14.05 -14.99 7.90
N LEU A 232 -13.06 -14.52 7.14
CA LEU A 232 -11.70 -15.06 7.21
C LEU A 232 -11.06 -14.81 8.60
N LEU A 233 -11.30 -13.66 9.21
CA LEU A 233 -10.85 -13.37 10.57
C LEU A 233 -11.56 -14.24 11.61
N ALA A 234 -12.86 -14.51 11.44
CA ALA A 234 -13.63 -15.41 12.30
C ALA A 234 -13.09 -16.86 12.23
N LEU A 235 -12.82 -17.36 11.01
CA LEU A 235 -12.19 -18.67 10.81
C LEU A 235 -10.81 -18.75 11.46
N GLN A 236 -10.00 -17.69 11.37
CA GLN A 236 -8.69 -17.64 12.05
C GLN A 236 -8.80 -17.65 13.57
N ARG A 237 -9.89 -17.12 14.14
CA ARG A 237 -10.21 -17.18 15.57
C ARG A 237 -10.82 -18.53 16.00
N GLY A 238 -11.20 -19.38 15.05
CA GLY A 238 -11.80 -20.69 15.30
C GLY A 238 -13.32 -20.69 15.40
N GLU A 239 -13.99 -19.63 14.95
CA GLU A 239 -15.46 -19.54 14.85
C GLU A 239 -15.93 -20.25 13.56
N HIS A 240 -16.88 -21.19 13.65
CA HIS A 240 -17.39 -21.93 12.48
C HIS A 240 -18.46 -21.13 11.71
N PRO A 241 -18.41 -21.08 10.37
CA PRO A 241 -19.28 -20.22 9.54
C PRO A 241 -20.73 -20.71 9.36
N GLY A 242 -21.10 -21.86 9.93
CA GLY A 242 -22.46 -22.43 9.77
C GLY A 242 -23.56 -21.65 10.49
N ASN A 243 -23.20 -20.75 11.41
CA ASN A 243 -24.15 -20.06 12.29
C ASN A 243 -24.69 -18.72 11.75
N LEU A 244 -24.38 -18.34 10.51
CA LEU A 244 -24.74 -17.02 9.95
C LEU A 244 -25.70 -17.09 8.75
N ASN A 245 -25.84 -18.24 8.08
CA ASN A 245 -26.72 -18.36 6.91
C ASN A 245 -28.12 -18.90 7.25
N GLU A 246 -28.31 -19.60 8.37
CA GLU A 246 -29.65 -20.10 8.77
C GLU A 246 -30.46 -19.07 9.57
N SER A 247 -29.82 -18.03 10.11
CA SER A 247 -30.50 -16.94 10.84
C SER A 247 -31.04 -15.82 9.94
N GLU A 248 -30.85 -15.88 8.61
CA GLU A 248 -31.38 -14.88 7.68
C GLU A 248 -32.68 -15.32 6.98
N GLU A 249 -33.16 -16.55 7.20
CA GLU A 249 -34.38 -17.08 6.56
C GLU A 249 -35.62 -17.14 7.49
N GLU A 250 -35.49 -16.87 8.81
CA GLU A 250 -36.62 -16.93 9.76
C GLU A 250 -37.02 -15.61 10.46
N ASP A 251 -36.26 -14.51 10.32
CA ASP A 251 -36.62 -13.22 10.95
C ASP A 251 -37.20 -12.22 9.93
N GLU A 252 -38.32 -12.56 9.27
CA GLU A 252 -39.11 -11.60 8.47
C GLU A 252 -40.37 -11.03 9.17
N GLU A 253 -40.61 -11.30 10.46
CA GLU A 253 -41.63 -10.56 11.25
C GLU A 253 -41.24 -10.41 12.73
N GLU A 254 -40.52 -9.34 13.09
CA GLU A 254 -40.55 -8.76 14.45
C GLU A 254 -39.99 -7.32 14.44
N ASP A 255 -40.88 -6.36 14.68
CA ASP A 255 -40.74 -4.97 15.15
C ASP A 255 -39.47 -4.16 14.79
N ASP A 256 -39.64 -3.25 13.80
CA ASP A 256 -38.77 -2.09 13.53
C ASP A 256 -38.95 -1.00 14.62
N GLU A 257 -38.47 -1.27 15.84
CA GLU A 257 -38.12 -0.25 16.82
C GLU A 257 -36.71 -0.52 17.36
N GLY A 258 -35.72 -0.09 16.59
CA GLY A 258 -34.30 -0.19 16.92
C GLY A 258 -33.54 1.02 16.40
N ASP A 259 -33.73 2.15 17.10
CA ASP A 259 -32.96 3.39 17.00
C ASP A 259 -31.44 3.11 16.98
N GLY A 260 -30.79 3.59 15.93
CA GLY A 260 -29.45 3.17 15.55
C GLY A 260 -28.87 4.05 14.45
N ASP A 261 -28.85 5.36 14.72
CA ASP A 261 -27.92 6.35 14.17
C ASP A 261 -27.73 6.30 12.64
N LYS A 262 -28.87 6.38 11.94
CA LYS A 262 -28.96 6.49 10.47
C LYS A 262 -29.37 7.88 10.01
N GLU A 263 -29.09 8.94 10.78
CA GLU A 263 -29.35 10.33 10.33
C GLU A 263 -28.17 11.30 10.49
N GLY A 264 -27.04 10.92 11.10
CA GLY A 264 -25.92 11.87 11.31
C GLY A 264 -25.01 12.16 10.10
N GLY A 265 -25.18 11.46 8.96
CA GLY A 265 -24.17 11.46 7.89
C GLY A 265 -24.51 12.21 6.60
N LYS A 266 -25.79 12.46 6.32
CA LYS A 266 -26.25 13.17 5.10
C LYS A 266 -26.63 14.61 5.38
N GLU A 267 -27.11 14.90 6.58
CA GLU A 267 -27.54 16.27 6.96
C GLU A 267 -26.35 17.17 7.31
N GLU A 268 -25.28 16.62 7.90
CA GLU A 268 -24.05 17.40 8.17
C GLU A 268 -23.28 17.84 6.91
N GLU A 269 -23.48 17.17 5.75
CA GLU A 269 -22.78 17.51 4.51
C GLU A 269 -23.43 18.65 3.72
N GLU A 270 -24.74 18.87 3.88
CA GLU A 270 -25.42 20.03 3.30
C GLU A 270 -25.31 21.30 4.18
N GLU A 271 -25.10 21.14 5.48
CA GLU A 271 -25.00 22.26 6.43
C GLU A 271 -23.66 23.01 6.31
N GLU A 272 -22.51 22.33 6.13
CA GLU A 272 -21.18 23.01 6.11
C GLU A 272 -20.86 23.78 4.81
N ASP A 273 -21.38 23.36 3.65
CA ASP A 273 -21.26 24.15 2.40
C ASP A 273 -22.20 25.37 2.42
N LYS A 274 -23.28 25.32 3.21
CA LYS A 274 -24.14 26.48 3.51
C LYS A 274 -23.51 27.42 4.56
N GLU A 275 -22.77 26.88 5.54
CA GLU A 275 -22.14 27.67 6.61
C GLU A 275 -20.96 28.53 6.11
N ALA A 276 -20.14 28.03 5.18
CA ALA A 276 -19.09 28.84 4.53
C ALA A 276 -19.65 29.96 3.64
N GLY A 277 -20.88 29.81 3.14
CA GLY A 277 -21.65 30.86 2.47
C GLY A 277 -22.26 31.86 3.44
N SER A 278 -22.79 31.38 4.57
CA SER A 278 -23.47 32.21 5.57
C SER A 278 -22.51 33.10 6.37
N GLU A 279 -21.29 32.64 6.70
CA GLU A 279 -20.28 33.48 7.36
C GLU A 279 -19.92 34.72 6.51
N ARG A 280 -19.97 34.58 5.18
CA ARG A 280 -19.68 35.68 4.22
C ARG A 280 -20.87 36.62 4.01
N GLU A 281 -22.10 36.11 4.16
CA GLU A 281 -23.33 36.92 4.15
C GLU A 281 -23.55 37.64 5.49
N GLU A 282 -23.14 37.05 6.61
CA GLU A 282 -23.28 37.63 7.95
C GLU A 282 -22.28 38.77 8.18
N GLU A 283 -21.02 38.64 7.72
CA GLU A 283 -20.08 39.78 7.66
C GLU A 283 -20.62 40.93 6.79
N ALA A 284 -21.29 40.62 5.68
CA ALA A 284 -21.90 41.64 4.82
C ALA A 284 -23.11 42.34 5.47
N ARG A 285 -23.89 41.61 6.29
CA ARG A 285 -25.02 42.18 7.06
C ARG A 285 -24.58 43.03 8.24
N LEU A 286 -23.47 42.69 8.90
CA LEU A 286 -22.89 43.49 10.00
C LEU A 286 -22.27 44.81 9.52
N THR A 287 -22.03 44.96 8.22
CA THR A 287 -21.44 46.18 7.63
C THR A 287 -22.50 47.14 7.05
N ALA A 288 -23.78 46.75 7.05
CA ALA A 288 -24.88 47.60 6.58
C ALA A 288 -25.38 48.52 7.71
N PRO A 289 -25.59 49.82 7.49
CA PRO A 289 -26.18 50.70 8.49
C PRO A 289 -27.66 50.31 8.74
N GLU A 290 -28.01 50.07 10.01
CA GLU A 290 -29.40 49.82 10.45
C GLU A 290 -30.28 51.05 10.20
N GLU A 291 -31.37 50.89 9.45
CA GLU A 291 -32.48 51.85 9.43
C GLU A 291 -33.39 51.66 10.65
N PRO A 292 -33.88 52.73 11.31
CA PRO A 292 -34.71 52.58 12.49
C PRO A 292 -36.15 52.21 12.08
N ARG A 293 -36.56 50.96 12.31
CA ARG A 293 -37.98 50.56 12.28
C ARG A 293 -38.53 50.50 13.70
N MET A 294 -39.17 51.58 14.13
CA MET A 294 -40.08 51.56 15.28
C MET A 294 -41.43 50.98 14.86
N GLU A 295 -41.69 49.70 15.17
CA GLU A 295 -43.05 49.17 15.25
C GLU A 295 -43.22 48.38 16.56
N GLN A 296 -44.00 48.96 17.47
CA GLN A 296 -44.37 48.34 18.74
C GLN A 296 -45.37 47.20 18.50
N LYS A 297 -44.91 45.95 18.44
CA LYS A 297 -45.80 44.77 18.57
C LYS A 297 -45.85 44.33 20.03
N LYS A 298 -47.06 44.27 20.59
CA LYS A 298 -47.33 43.80 21.95
C LYS A 298 -47.03 42.28 22.05
N PRO A 299 -46.36 41.80 23.11
CA PRO A 299 -46.11 40.37 23.29
C PRO A 299 -47.42 39.64 23.59
N ARG A 300 -47.73 38.60 22.81
CA ARG A 300 -48.82 37.66 23.09
C ARG A 300 -48.19 36.37 23.61
N VAL A 301 -48.36 36.11 24.91
CA VAL A 301 -47.82 34.93 25.58
C VAL A 301 -48.73 33.74 25.23
N MET A 302 -48.19 32.73 24.55
CA MET A 302 -48.83 31.41 24.43
C MET A 302 -48.28 30.51 25.54
N ALA A 303 -49.16 29.77 26.21
CA ALA A 303 -48.75 28.75 27.17
C ALA A 303 -48.00 27.64 26.42
N GLY A 304 -46.76 27.35 26.84
CA GLY A 304 -45.92 26.33 26.21
C GLY A 304 -46.48 24.93 26.42
N THR A 305 -46.49 24.13 25.36
CA THR A 305 -46.71 22.68 25.43
C THR A 305 -45.46 22.01 26.00
N VAL A 306 -45.63 21.15 27.01
CA VAL A 306 -44.53 20.37 27.61
C VAL A 306 -44.07 19.34 26.59
N LYS A 307 -42.86 19.52 26.04
CA LYS A 307 -42.19 18.47 25.26
C LYS A 307 -41.63 17.45 26.24
N LEU A 308 -42.00 16.17 26.06
CA LEU A 308 -41.27 15.06 26.65
C LEU A 308 -39.97 14.95 25.87
N GLU A 309 -38.85 15.24 26.50
CA GLU A 309 -37.54 15.24 25.86
C GLU A 309 -36.84 13.90 26.13
N ASP A 310 -36.40 13.24 25.06
CA ASP A 310 -35.63 12.01 25.15
C ASP A 310 -34.26 12.32 25.74
N LYS A 311 -33.96 11.72 26.89
CA LYS A 311 -32.71 11.97 27.65
C LYS A 311 -31.45 11.73 26.83
N GLN A 312 -31.51 10.81 25.86
CA GLN A 312 -30.37 10.48 25.00
C GLN A 312 -30.09 11.60 23.97
N ARG A 313 -31.13 12.15 23.34
CA ARG A 313 -31.00 13.25 22.37
C ARG A 313 -30.48 14.52 23.05
N LEU A 314 -31.02 14.84 24.23
CA LEU A 314 -30.55 15.95 25.07
C LEU A 314 -29.05 15.82 25.41
N ALA A 315 -28.62 14.63 25.84
CA ALA A 315 -27.21 14.39 26.15
C ALA A 315 -26.30 14.53 24.91
N GLN A 316 -26.76 14.09 23.73
CA GLN A 316 -26.02 14.25 22.47
C GLN A 316 -25.93 15.72 22.04
N GLU A 317 -27.02 16.48 22.18
CA GLU A 317 -27.06 17.92 21.92
C GLU A 317 -26.07 18.65 22.84
N GLU A 318 -26.12 18.40 24.16
CA GLU A 318 -25.18 18.95 25.15
C GLU A 318 -23.72 18.62 24.80
N GLU A 319 -23.42 17.38 24.39
CA GLU A 319 -22.09 16.99 23.94
C GLU A 319 -21.65 17.70 22.66
N SER A 320 -22.55 17.90 21.70
CA SER A 320 -22.26 18.58 20.43
C SER A 320 -21.95 20.06 20.66
N GLU A 321 -22.70 20.72 21.55
CA GLU A 321 -22.51 22.10 21.95
C GLU A 321 -21.18 22.26 22.69
N ALA A 322 -20.88 21.34 23.63
CA ALA A 322 -19.58 21.32 24.32
C ALA A 322 -18.41 21.16 23.35
N LYS A 323 -18.54 20.30 22.33
CA LYS A 323 -17.52 20.12 21.27
C LYS A 323 -17.36 21.41 20.43
N ARG A 324 -18.45 22.08 20.05
CA ARG A 324 -18.42 23.36 19.32
C ARG A 324 -17.75 24.47 20.13
N LEU A 325 -18.12 24.62 21.40
CA LEU A 325 -17.51 25.59 22.31
C LEU A 325 -16.01 25.32 22.49
N ALA A 326 -15.61 24.05 22.63
CA ALA A 326 -14.21 23.67 22.72
C ALA A 326 -13.42 24.07 21.47
N ILE A 327 -13.97 23.87 20.27
CA ILE A 327 -13.34 24.26 18.99
C ILE A 327 -13.18 25.79 18.89
N MET A 328 -14.20 26.56 19.33
CA MET A 328 -14.14 28.03 19.33
C MET A 328 -13.07 28.58 20.29
N MET A 329 -12.84 27.90 21.41
CA MET A 329 -11.83 28.27 22.42
C MET A 329 -10.38 27.91 22.03
N MET A 330 -10.16 27.17 20.94
CA MET A 330 -8.81 26.82 20.48
C MET A 330 -8.07 28.01 19.88
N LYS A 331 -6.74 28.06 20.05
CA LYS A 331 -5.91 29.05 19.36
C LYS A 331 -5.99 28.86 17.84
N LYS A 332 -5.92 29.95 17.07
CA LYS A 332 -6.04 29.93 15.58
C LYS A 332 -5.17 28.87 14.88
N ARG A 333 -3.91 28.66 15.32
CA ARG A 333 -3.02 27.63 14.75
C ARG A 333 -3.45 26.20 15.07
N GLU A 334 -3.98 25.97 16.27
CA GLU A 334 -4.45 24.67 16.75
C GLU A 334 -5.80 24.33 16.10
N LYS A 335 -6.71 25.32 16.00
CA LYS A 335 -7.98 25.20 15.24
C LYS A 335 -7.74 24.79 13.79
N TYR A 336 -6.78 25.44 13.11
CA TYR A 336 -6.40 25.05 11.74
C TYR A 336 -5.88 23.61 11.64
N LEU A 337 -5.04 23.19 12.59
CA LEU A 337 -4.54 21.80 12.64
C LEU A 337 -5.68 20.80 12.89
N TYR A 338 -6.57 21.10 13.83
CA TYR A 338 -7.75 20.29 14.14
C TYR A 338 -8.65 20.14 12.91
N ASN A 339 -9.02 21.24 12.25
CA ASN A 339 -9.84 21.21 11.04
C ASN A 339 -9.18 20.38 9.93
N LYS A 340 -7.86 20.49 9.76
CA LYS A 340 -7.12 19.68 8.78
C LYS A 340 -7.13 18.19 9.11
N ILE A 341 -7.08 17.84 10.40
CA ILE A 341 -7.20 16.44 10.86
C ILE A 341 -8.63 15.94 10.65
N MET A 342 -9.64 16.72 11.03
CA MET A 342 -11.05 16.37 10.90
C MET A 342 -11.47 16.23 9.44
N PHE A 343 -11.04 17.13 8.55
CA PHE A 343 -11.23 17.01 7.11
C PHE A 343 -10.67 15.68 6.57
N GLY A 344 -9.47 15.30 7.03
CA GLY A 344 -8.87 14.01 6.68
C GLY A 344 -9.68 12.81 7.18
N LYS A 345 -10.26 12.89 8.38
CA LYS A 345 -11.13 11.85 8.95
C LYS A 345 -12.46 11.75 8.21
N ARG A 346 -13.17 12.88 8.03
CA ARG A 346 -14.44 12.96 7.30
C ARG A 346 -14.32 12.41 5.89
N ARG A 347 -13.24 12.75 5.17
CA ARG A 347 -12.97 12.19 3.84
C ARG A 347 -12.88 10.66 3.85
N LYS A 348 -12.21 10.06 4.83
CA LYS A 348 -12.12 8.60 4.96
C LYS A 348 -13.46 7.95 5.28
N ILE A 349 -14.21 8.55 6.21
CA ILE A 349 -15.55 8.07 6.58
C ILE A 349 -16.48 8.11 5.36
N ARG A 350 -16.48 9.21 4.60
CA ARG A 350 -17.23 9.33 3.34
C ARG A 350 -16.84 8.26 2.33
N GLU A 351 -15.54 8.00 2.15
CA GLU A 351 -15.04 6.94 1.28
C GLU A 351 -15.50 5.55 1.77
N ALA A 352 -15.49 5.29 3.07
CA ALA A 352 -15.99 4.04 3.67
C ALA A 352 -17.51 3.87 3.50
N ASN A 353 -18.30 4.90 3.82
CA ASN A 353 -19.76 4.90 3.67
C ASN A 353 -20.16 4.66 2.21
N LYS A 354 -19.45 5.29 1.26
CA LYS A 354 -19.66 5.04 -0.16
C LYS A 354 -19.41 3.58 -0.56
N LEU A 355 -18.44 2.91 0.06
CA LEU A 355 -18.19 1.48 -0.18
C LEU A 355 -19.28 0.60 0.46
N VAL A 356 -19.76 0.95 1.66
CA VAL A 356 -20.88 0.28 2.31
C VAL A 356 -22.14 0.37 1.44
N GLU A 357 -22.49 1.56 0.95
CA GLU A 357 -23.64 1.76 0.06
C GLU A 357 -23.52 0.97 -1.24
N LYS A 358 -22.33 0.98 -1.86
CA LYS A 358 -22.06 0.16 -3.05
C LYS A 358 -22.23 -1.33 -2.79
N ARG A 359 -21.84 -1.81 -1.61
CA ARG A 359 -21.99 -3.22 -1.26
C ARG A 359 -23.45 -3.59 -1.04
N LYS A 360 -24.21 -2.76 -0.31
CA LYS A 360 -25.65 -2.95 -0.12
C LYS A 360 -26.37 -3.06 -1.47
N ALA A 361 -26.10 -2.15 -2.40
CA ALA A 361 -26.66 -2.20 -3.74
C ALA A 361 -26.26 -3.47 -4.52
N HIS A 362 -25.02 -3.94 -4.36
CA HIS A 362 -24.56 -5.19 -4.98
C HIS A 362 -25.28 -6.42 -4.40
N ASP A 363 -25.45 -6.49 -3.08
CA ASP A 363 -26.09 -7.62 -2.41
C ASP A 363 -27.60 -7.67 -2.70
N GLU A 364 -28.26 -6.50 -2.76
CA GLU A 364 -29.65 -6.37 -3.24
C GLU A 364 -29.80 -6.85 -4.69
N ALA A 365 -28.90 -6.43 -5.58
CA ALA A 365 -28.89 -6.90 -6.96
C ALA A 365 -28.70 -8.42 -7.04
N ALA A 366 -27.74 -8.98 -6.30
CA ALA A 366 -27.50 -10.42 -6.24
C ALA A 366 -28.70 -11.20 -5.67
N ARG A 367 -29.38 -10.68 -4.64
CA ARG A 367 -30.62 -11.27 -4.09
C ARG A 367 -31.73 -11.27 -5.14
N SER A 368 -31.87 -10.19 -5.90
CA SER A 368 -32.86 -10.08 -6.98
C SER A 368 -32.59 -11.07 -8.13
N GLU A 369 -31.32 -11.23 -8.55
CA GLU A 369 -30.93 -12.19 -9.59
C GLU A 369 -31.17 -13.65 -9.16
N LYS A 370 -30.88 -13.99 -7.90
CA LYS A 370 -31.18 -15.31 -7.34
C LYS A 370 -32.68 -15.59 -7.34
N LYS A 371 -33.50 -14.62 -6.91
CA LYS A 371 -34.98 -14.73 -6.97
C LYS A 371 -35.47 -14.91 -8.41
N ALA A 372 -34.93 -14.18 -9.37
CA ALA A 372 -35.29 -14.29 -10.78
C ALA A 372 -34.89 -15.63 -11.42
N LYS A 373 -33.73 -16.20 -11.05
CA LYS A 373 -33.29 -17.53 -11.49
C LYS A 373 -34.15 -18.65 -10.90
N LYS A 374 -34.62 -18.51 -9.65
CA LYS A 374 -35.51 -19.48 -8.97
C LYS A 374 -36.95 -19.44 -9.51
N ALA A 375 -37.38 -18.31 -10.07
CA ALA A 375 -38.72 -18.11 -10.63
C ALA A 375 -38.86 -18.51 -12.11
N ARG A 376 -37.75 -18.83 -12.81
CA ARG A 376 -37.81 -19.39 -14.18
C ARG A 376 -38.02 -20.91 -14.08
N PRO A 377 -39.13 -21.45 -14.64
CA PRO A 377 -39.45 -22.88 -14.58
C PRO A 377 -38.49 -23.75 -15.40
#